data_AF-A0A7K1CN03-F1
#
_entry.id   AF-A0A7K1CN03-F1
#
_cell.length_a   1.000
_cell.length_b   1.000
_cell.length_c   1.000
_cell.angle_alpha   90.00
_cell.angle_beta   90.00
_cell.angle_gamma   90.00
#
_symmetry.space_group_name_H-M   'P 1'
#
loop_
_entity.id
_entity.type
_entity.pdbx_description
1 polymer ?
#
loop_
_entity_poly.entity_id
_entity_poly.type
_entity_poly.pdbx_seq_one_letter_code
_entity_poly.pdbx_strand_id
1 'polypeptide(L)'
;MNTELLAEVHAWIADDPDPATAELLRTYIAENNEVELKKCFSGFLQFGTAGLRGPLGPGPSCMNQAVVGRTATGLARYMSTRGLRSVVIGRDARHGSEDFTRVSAEILSGAGMEVFILPEPLPTPVLAFAVNELGVDVGIMVTASHNPAQDNGYKV
;
A
#
# COMPACT_ATOMS: atom_id res chain seq x y z
N MET A 1 -18.17 -10.54 20.20
CA MET A 1 -16.92 -10.00 19.63
C MET A 1 -15.85 -9.91 20.69
N ASN A 2 -14.65 -10.44 20.40
CA ASN A 2 -13.49 -10.36 21.31
C ASN A 2 -13.16 -8.88 21.57
N THR A 3 -13.05 -8.49 22.85
CA THR A 3 -12.76 -7.10 23.28
C THR A 3 -11.43 -6.60 22.74
N GLU A 4 -10.41 -7.45 22.63
CA GLU A 4 -9.10 -7.09 22.09
C GLU A 4 -9.18 -6.74 20.60
N LEU A 5 -9.88 -7.58 19.83
CA LEU A 5 -10.11 -7.35 18.40
C LEU A 5 -10.88 -6.04 18.19
N LEU A 6 -11.92 -5.77 18.99
CA LEU A 6 -12.69 -4.54 18.87
C LEU A 6 -11.85 -3.29 19.16
N ALA A 7 -10.97 -3.36 20.16
CA ALA A 7 -10.05 -2.27 20.49
C ALA A 7 -9.05 -2.02 19.35
N GLU A 8 -8.49 -3.09 18.76
CA GLU A 8 -7.60 -3.00 17.61
C GLU A 8 -8.28 -2.36 16.39
N VAL A 9 -9.52 -2.79 16.09
CA VAL A 9 -10.30 -2.25 14.97
C VAL A 9 -10.61 -0.76 15.20
N HIS A 10 -11.00 -0.35 16.40
CA HIS A 10 -11.25 1.06 16.71
C HIS A 10 -9.99 1.91 16.59
N ALA A 11 -8.84 1.41 17.06
CA ALA A 11 -7.57 2.10 16.90
C ALA A 11 -7.21 2.25 15.41
N TRP A 12 -7.39 1.20 14.62
CA TRP A 12 -7.18 1.27 13.17
C TRP A 12 -8.09 2.29 12.49
N ILE A 13 -9.39 2.30 12.80
CA ILE A 13 -10.35 3.27 12.24
C ILE A 13 -9.94 4.72 12.54
N ALA A 14 -9.37 5.00 13.71
CA ALA A 14 -8.95 6.34 14.09
C ALA A 14 -7.74 6.85 13.27
N ASP A 15 -6.90 5.92 12.81
CA ASP A 15 -5.68 6.21 12.05
C ASP A 15 -5.83 5.96 10.53
N ASP A 16 -6.98 5.46 10.06
CA ASP A 16 -7.18 5.09 8.66
C ASP A 16 -7.32 6.37 7.79
N PRO A 17 -6.40 6.61 6.83
CA PRO A 17 -6.48 7.77 5.96
C PRO A 17 -7.62 7.68 4.93
N ASP A 18 -8.24 6.51 4.76
CA ASP A 18 -9.33 6.31 3.80
C ASP A 18 -10.68 6.18 4.54
N PRO A 19 -11.56 7.19 4.42
CA PRO A 19 -12.87 7.17 5.07
C PRO A 19 -13.74 5.99 4.64
N ALA A 20 -13.55 5.46 3.43
CA ALA A 20 -14.36 4.35 2.93
C ALA A 20 -14.01 3.03 3.63
N THR A 21 -12.72 2.76 3.86
CA THR A 21 -12.30 1.56 4.61
C THR A 21 -12.62 1.68 6.09
N ALA A 22 -12.50 2.88 6.67
CA ALA A 22 -12.96 3.15 8.03
C ALA A 22 -14.47 2.89 8.19
N GLU A 23 -15.30 3.36 7.27
CA GLU A 23 -16.75 3.16 7.33
C GLU A 23 -17.14 1.69 7.14
N LEU A 24 -16.43 0.97 6.27
CA LEU A 24 -16.63 -0.47 6.11
C LEU A 24 -16.36 -1.24 7.41
N LEU A 25 -15.33 -0.86 8.17
CA LEU A 25 -15.08 -1.44 9.50
C LEU A 25 -16.17 -1.08 10.51
N ARG A 26 -16.67 0.15 10.50
CA ARG A 26 -17.81 0.55 11.35
C ARG A 26 -19.06 -0.28 11.04
N THR A 27 -19.30 -0.54 9.75
CA THR A 27 -20.39 -1.42 9.30
C THR A 27 -20.21 -2.84 9.85
N TYR A 28 -19.01 -3.44 9.70
CA TYR A 28 -18.74 -4.76 10.25
C TYR A 28 -18.90 -4.83 11.78
N ILE A 29 -18.54 -3.77 12.51
CA ILE A 29 -18.79 -3.67 13.96
C ILE A 29 -20.31 -3.64 14.25
N ALA A 30 -21.07 -2.79 13.55
CA ALA A 30 -22.50 -2.62 13.77
C ALA A 30 -23.30 -3.91 13.48
N GLU A 31 -22.85 -4.69 12.50
CA GLU A 31 -23.43 -5.98 12.13
C GLU A 31 -22.92 -7.15 13.00
N ASN A 32 -22.01 -6.89 13.94
CA ASN A 32 -21.29 -7.91 14.72
C ASN A 32 -20.66 -8.99 13.81
N ASN A 33 -20.13 -8.57 12.66
CA ASN A 33 -19.56 -9.43 11.64
C ASN A 33 -18.11 -9.82 11.99
N GLU A 34 -17.97 -10.68 13.01
CA GLU A 34 -16.67 -11.16 13.47
C GLU A 34 -15.86 -11.90 12.40
N VAL A 35 -16.52 -12.50 11.40
CA VAL A 35 -15.86 -13.26 10.34
C VAL A 35 -15.04 -12.33 9.46
N GLU A 36 -15.63 -11.24 8.98
CA GLU A 36 -14.90 -10.27 8.16
C GLU A 36 -13.85 -9.51 8.97
N LEU A 37 -14.15 -9.13 10.21
CA LEU A 37 -13.16 -8.47 11.08
C LEU A 37 -11.93 -9.35 11.32
N LYS A 38 -12.11 -10.66 11.59
CA LYS A 38 -10.97 -11.57 11.78
C LYS A 38 -10.16 -11.77 10.49
N LYS A 39 -10.77 -11.68 9.30
CA LYS A 39 -10.03 -11.71 8.03
C LYS A 39 -9.16 -10.47 7.86
N CYS A 40 -9.71 -9.29 8.13
CA CYS A 40 -9.02 -8.00 8.00
C CYS A 40 -7.94 -7.76 9.07
N PHE A 41 -8.05 -8.41 10.23
CA PHE A 41 -7.17 -8.26 11.41
C PHE A 41 -6.52 -9.59 11.81
N SER A 42 -5.95 -10.30 10.83
CA SER A 42 -5.17 -11.53 11.03
C SER A 42 -3.66 -11.27 11.02
N GLY A 43 -3.25 -10.03 11.32
CA GLY A 43 -1.87 -9.56 11.27
C GLY A 43 -1.55 -8.76 10.00
N PHE A 44 -0.40 -8.09 10.00
CA PHE A 44 0.03 -7.28 8.87
C PHE A 44 0.44 -8.14 7.67
N LEU A 45 0.11 -7.67 6.46
CA LEU A 45 0.71 -8.18 5.23
C LEU A 45 2.24 -8.16 5.35
N GLN A 46 2.87 -9.27 4.96
CA GLN A 46 4.31 -9.43 5.02
C GLN A 46 4.94 -9.19 3.65
N PHE A 47 6.08 -8.50 3.63
CA PHE A 47 6.81 -8.25 2.39
C PHE A 47 7.54 -9.53 1.95
N GLY A 48 7.06 -10.15 0.86
CA GLY A 48 7.65 -11.36 0.30
C GLY A 48 8.63 -11.07 -0.84
N THR A 49 9.09 -12.13 -1.50
CA THR A 49 9.97 -12.03 -2.70
C THR A 49 9.35 -11.22 -3.85
N ALA A 50 8.03 -11.04 -3.82
CA ALA A 50 7.27 -10.41 -4.88
C ALA A 50 6.50 -9.18 -4.40
N GLY A 51 6.95 -8.56 -3.30
CA GLY A 51 6.35 -7.39 -2.66
C GLY A 51 5.31 -7.70 -1.58
N LEU A 52 4.59 -6.68 -1.13
CA LEU A 52 3.31 -6.84 -0.45
C LEU A 52 2.23 -7.22 -1.45
N ARG A 53 1.35 -8.14 -1.06
CA ARG A 53 0.19 -8.54 -1.85
C ARG A 53 -0.94 -8.97 -0.94
N GLY A 54 -2.16 -8.64 -1.36
CA GLY A 54 -3.37 -9.07 -0.67
C GLY A 54 -4.62 -8.53 -1.36
N PRO A 55 -5.80 -8.99 -0.91
CA PRO A 55 -7.05 -8.43 -1.36
C PRO A 55 -7.14 -6.95 -0.98
N LEU A 56 -7.79 -6.16 -1.82
CA LEU A 56 -8.24 -4.82 -1.44
C LEU A 56 -9.25 -4.92 -0.30
N GLY A 57 -9.09 -4.10 0.72
CA GLY A 57 -9.98 -4.13 1.87
C GLY A 57 -9.43 -3.37 3.07
N PRO A 58 -10.22 -3.24 4.14
CA PRO A 58 -9.81 -2.52 5.32
C PRO A 58 -8.88 -3.37 6.21
N GLY A 59 -8.23 -2.72 7.17
CA GLY A 59 -7.40 -3.39 8.17
C GLY A 59 -5.99 -3.79 7.70
N PRO A 60 -5.15 -4.27 8.62
CA PRO A 60 -3.73 -4.54 8.35
C PRO A 60 -3.46 -5.75 7.44
N SER A 61 -4.43 -6.66 7.29
CA SER A 61 -4.30 -7.88 6.47
C SER A 61 -4.68 -7.67 5.00
N CYS A 62 -5.02 -6.45 4.60
CA CYS A 62 -5.49 -6.11 3.26
C CYS A 62 -4.63 -5.01 2.63
N MET A 63 -4.69 -4.89 1.31
CA MET A 63 -4.12 -3.75 0.59
C MET A 63 -5.07 -2.55 0.72
N ASN A 64 -4.58 -1.45 1.29
CA ASN A 64 -5.27 -0.17 1.43
C ASN A 64 -4.25 0.97 1.58
N GLN A 65 -4.74 2.21 1.59
CA GLN A 65 -3.90 3.41 1.70
C GLN A 65 -3.11 3.45 3.01
N ALA A 66 -3.66 2.97 4.12
CA ALA A 66 -2.97 2.93 5.41
C ALA A 66 -1.74 2.01 5.38
N VAL A 67 -1.90 0.80 4.84
CA VAL A 67 -0.81 -0.18 4.68
C VAL A 67 0.23 0.35 3.71
N VAL A 68 -0.17 0.84 2.54
CA VAL A 68 0.76 1.42 1.54
C VAL A 68 1.50 2.62 2.11
N GLY A 69 0.82 3.50 2.84
CA GLY A 69 1.45 4.67 3.46
C GLY A 69 2.47 4.31 4.53
N ARG A 70 2.19 3.30 5.36
CA ARG A 70 3.16 2.74 6.31
C ARG A 70 4.37 2.15 5.58
N THR A 71 4.16 1.43 4.49
CA THR A 71 5.24 0.88 3.66
C THR A 71 6.10 1.98 3.04
N ALA A 72 5.49 2.99 2.42
CA ALA A 72 6.20 4.13 1.83
C ALA A 72 7.00 4.90 2.89
N THR A 73 6.44 5.08 4.09
CA THR A 73 7.15 5.70 5.23
C THR A 73 8.36 4.87 5.66
N GLY A 74 8.21 3.54 5.74
CA GLY A 74 9.31 2.62 6.02
C GLY A 74 10.41 2.69 4.96
N LEU A 75 10.03 2.73 3.68
CA LEU A 75 10.94 2.88 2.56
C LEU A 75 11.68 4.23 2.59
N ALA A 76 10.99 5.33 2.87
CA ALA A 76 11.60 6.66 2.98
C ALA A 76 12.69 6.69 4.06
N ARG A 77 12.42 6.07 5.22
CA ARG A 77 13.41 5.92 6.31
C ARG A 77 14.59 5.07 5.86
N TYR A 78 14.33 3.93 5.22
CA TYR A 78 15.38 3.07 4.68
C TYR A 78 16.29 3.82 3.70
N MET A 79 15.70 4.48 2.70
CA MET A 79 16.41 5.30 1.70
C MET A 79 17.28 6.37 2.38
N SER A 80 16.71 7.12 3.32
CA SER A 80 17.42 8.16 4.07
C SER A 80 18.66 7.61 4.78
N THR A 81 18.55 6.47 5.48
CA THR A 81 19.68 5.84 6.17
C THR A 81 20.76 5.29 5.24
N ARG A 82 20.44 5.14 3.95
CA ARG A 82 21.34 4.62 2.92
C ARG A 82 21.88 5.71 1.98
N GLY A 83 21.46 6.96 2.16
CA GLY A 83 21.81 8.06 1.27
C GLY A 83 21.16 7.96 -0.12
N LEU A 84 20.09 7.17 -0.26
CA LEU A 84 19.27 7.11 -1.48
C LEU A 84 18.29 8.29 -1.45
N ARG A 85 18.05 8.92 -2.59
CA ARG A 85 17.35 10.21 -2.70
C ARG A 85 16.29 10.25 -3.78
N SER A 86 16.28 9.33 -4.73
CA SER A 86 15.33 9.36 -5.85
C SER A 86 14.57 8.07 -6.03
N VAL A 87 13.34 8.19 -6.54
CA VAL A 87 12.44 7.06 -6.73
C VAL A 87 11.55 7.28 -7.95
N VAL A 88 11.33 6.22 -8.74
CA VAL A 88 10.32 6.18 -9.79
C VAL A 88 9.20 5.24 -9.42
N ILE A 89 7.96 5.67 -9.61
CA ILE A 89 6.75 4.91 -9.27
C ILE A 89 5.98 4.60 -10.56
N GLY A 90 5.68 3.32 -10.76
CA GLY A 90 4.83 2.81 -11.83
C GLY A 90 3.68 1.99 -11.26
N ARG A 91 2.65 1.79 -12.09
CA ARG A 91 1.47 1.02 -11.71
C ARG A 91 0.86 0.26 -12.87
N ASP A 92 0.06 -0.75 -12.56
CA ASP A 92 -0.88 -1.35 -13.50
C ASP A 92 -2.28 -0.70 -13.39
N ALA A 93 -3.24 -1.23 -14.16
CA ALA A 93 -4.59 -0.70 -14.28
C ALA A 93 -5.58 -1.25 -13.22
N ARG A 94 -5.10 -1.92 -12.16
CA ARG A 94 -5.98 -2.46 -11.11
C ARG A 94 -6.64 -1.35 -10.30
N HIS A 95 -7.79 -1.68 -9.72
CA HIS A 95 -8.47 -0.79 -8.79
C HIS A 95 -7.56 -0.46 -7.59
N GLY A 96 -7.58 0.80 -7.13
CA GLY A 96 -6.70 1.30 -6.08
C GLY A 96 -5.25 1.55 -6.47
N SER A 97 -4.78 1.09 -7.64
CA SER A 97 -3.36 1.27 -8.03
C SER A 97 -2.98 2.75 -8.20
N GLU A 98 -3.91 3.58 -8.68
CA GLU A 98 -3.70 5.04 -8.77
C GLU A 98 -3.58 5.67 -7.38
N ASP A 99 -4.47 5.32 -6.45
CA ASP A 99 -4.46 5.88 -5.09
C ASP A 99 -3.19 5.47 -4.34
N PHE A 100 -2.74 4.22 -4.49
CA PHE A 100 -1.50 3.74 -3.88
C PHE A 100 -0.25 4.41 -4.47
N THR A 101 -0.28 4.72 -5.77
CA THR A 101 0.77 5.50 -6.43
C THR A 101 0.83 6.91 -5.86
N ARG A 102 -0.32 7.59 -5.74
CA ARG A 102 -0.44 8.94 -5.19
C ARG A 102 0.04 9.00 -3.73
N VAL A 103 -0.48 8.13 -2.86
CA VAL A 103 -0.09 8.08 -1.43
C VAL A 103 1.40 7.86 -1.27
N SER A 104 2.00 6.97 -2.08
CA SER A 104 3.44 6.74 -2.04
C SER A 104 4.23 7.96 -2.46
N ALA A 105 3.81 8.60 -3.55
CA ALA A 105 4.47 9.81 -4.06
C ALA A 105 4.43 10.95 -3.06
N GLU A 106 3.27 11.21 -2.45
CA GLU A 106 3.08 12.26 -1.44
C GLU A 106 3.97 12.02 -0.22
N ILE A 107 4.03 10.80 0.30
CA ILE A 107 4.84 10.46 1.47
C ILE A 107 6.34 10.55 1.16
N LEU A 108 6.78 9.99 0.03
CA LEU A 108 8.19 10.00 -0.37
C LEU A 108 8.67 11.43 -0.67
N SER A 109 7.85 12.22 -1.37
CA SER A 109 8.13 13.63 -1.64
C SER A 109 8.17 14.45 -0.35
N GLY A 110 7.20 14.25 0.56
CA GLY A 110 7.19 14.88 1.88
C GLY A 110 8.38 14.50 2.76
N ALA A 111 8.99 13.33 2.53
CA ALA A 111 10.22 12.90 3.16
C ALA A 111 11.50 13.45 2.50
N GLY A 112 11.37 14.27 1.46
CA GLY A 112 12.49 14.91 0.77
C GLY A 112 13.11 14.10 -0.37
N MET A 113 12.43 13.04 -0.85
CA MET A 113 12.87 12.28 -2.02
C MET A 113 12.49 12.99 -3.32
N GLU A 114 13.33 12.86 -4.34
CA GLU A 114 12.98 13.19 -5.72
C GLU A 114 12.08 12.07 -6.28
N VAL A 115 10.84 12.41 -6.61
CA VAL A 115 9.82 11.42 -7.01
C VAL A 115 9.45 11.61 -8.48
N PHE A 116 9.58 10.55 -9.25
CA PHE A 116 9.07 10.42 -10.62
C PHE A 116 7.86 9.51 -10.63
N ILE A 117 6.82 9.86 -11.40
CA ILE A 117 5.64 9.02 -11.61
C ILE A 117 5.53 8.73 -13.10
N LEU A 118 5.39 7.46 -13.48
CA LEU A 118 5.11 7.09 -14.86
C LEU A 118 3.71 7.57 -15.26
N PRO A 119 3.52 8.12 -16.47
CA PRO A 119 2.36 8.94 -16.81
C PRO A 119 1.03 8.16 -16.88
N GLU A 120 1.10 6.84 -17.05
CA GLU A 120 -0.06 5.98 -17.21
C GLU A 120 0.23 4.57 -16.68
N PRO A 121 -0.78 3.69 -16.59
CA PRO A 121 -0.56 2.28 -16.33
C PRO A 121 0.36 1.64 -17.37
N LEU A 122 1.54 1.20 -16.94
CA LEU A 122 2.57 0.63 -17.80
C LEU A 122 3.05 -0.70 -17.25
N PRO A 123 3.50 -1.65 -18.10
CA PRO A 123 3.94 -2.94 -17.63
C PRO A 123 5.26 -2.82 -16.86
N THR A 124 5.48 -3.73 -15.89
CA THR A 124 6.68 -3.76 -15.03
C THR A 124 8.02 -3.55 -15.76
N PRO A 125 8.26 -4.08 -16.98
CA PRO A 125 9.50 -3.84 -17.72
C PRO A 125 9.77 -2.37 -18.06
N VAL A 126 8.73 -1.54 -18.23
CA VAL A 126 8.90 -0.08 -18.46
C VAL A 126 9.42 0.61 -17.21
N LEU A 127 8.93 0.21 -16.03
CA LEU A 127 9.49 0.71 -14.76
C LEU A 127 10.96 0.31 -14.62
N ALA A 128 11.28 -0.96 -14.87
CA ALA A 128 12.67 -1.44 -14.79
C ALA A 128 13.60 -0.70 -15.76
N PHE A 129 13.11 -0.39 -16.97
CA PHE A 129 13.82 0.47 -17.92
C PHE A 129 14.00 1.89 -17.36
N ALA A 130 12.92 2.51 -16.84
CA ALA A 130 12.93 3.87 -16.31
C ALA A 130 13.88 4.06 -15.12
N VAL A 131 14.00 3.05 -14.24
CA VAL A 131 14.99 3.08 -13.14
C VAL A 131 16.40 3.32 -13.67
N ASN A 132 16.79 2.57 -14.70
CA ASN A 132 18.12 2.67 -15.30
C ASN A 132 18.28 3.96 -16.12
N GLU A 133 17.29 4.32 -16.93
CA GLU A 133 17.34 5.49 -17.81
C GLU A 133 17.37 6.81 -17.03
N LEU A 134 16.60 6.91 -15.94
CA LEU A 134 16.58 8.10 -15.08
C LEU A 134 17.73 8.11 -14.07
N GLY A 135 18.44 6.99 -13.90
CA GLY A 135 19.48 6.84 -12.88
C GLY A 135 18.97 7.01 -11.46
N VAL A 136 17.73 6.60 -11.19
CA VAL A 136 17.11 6.73 -9.85
C VAL A 136 17.47 5.56 -8.96
N ASP A 137 17.45 5.79 -7.64
CA ASP A 137 17.90 4.81 -6.66
C ASP A 137 16.92 3.64 -6.45
N VAL A 138 15.62 3.90 -6.57
CA VAL A 138 14.55 2.95 -6.23
C VAL A 138 13.43 2.96 -7.27
N GLY A 139 12.88 1.79 -7.58
CA GLY A 139 11.66 1.65 -8.39
C GLY A 139 10.53 1.06 -7.57
N ILE A 140 9.34 1.66 -7.61
CA ILE A 140 8.14 1.10 -6.98
C ILE A 140 7.17 0.65 -8.07
N MET A 141 6.73 -0.61 -8.03
CA MET A 141 5.67 -1.12 -8.90
C MET A 141 4.42 -1.45 -8.09
N VAL A 142 3.34 -0.70 -8.31
CA VAL A 142 2.01 -1.00 -7.78
C VAL A 142 1.33 -2.01 -8.71
N THR A 143 1.34 -3.28 -8.31
CA THR A 143 0.74 -4.38 -9.07
C THR A 143 0.68 -5.67 -8.24
N ALA A 144 -0.40 -6.44 -8.41
CA ALA A 144 -0.46 -7.84 -7.97
C ALA A 144 -0.10 -8.84 -9.09
N SER A 145 0.43 -8.39 -10.22
CA SER A 145 0.81 -9.23 -11.37
C SER A 145 -0.38 -10.05 -11.89
N HIS A 146 -0.36 -11.38 -11.76
CA HIS A 146 -1.38 -12.30 -12.27
C HIS A 146 -2.47 -12.64 -11.23
N ASN A 147 -2.40 -12.08 -10.02
CA ASN A 147 -3.40 -12.32 -9.00
C ASN A 147 -4.82 -11.90 -9.45
N PRO A 148 -5.88 -12.40 -8.80
CA PRO A 148 -7.26 -11.98 -9.08
C PRO A 148 -7.45 -10.45 -9.08
N ALA A 149 -8.46 -9.95 -9.80
CA ALA A 149 -8.66 -8.50 -9.99
C ALA A 149 -8.90 -7.72 -8.68
N GLN A 150 -9.45 -8.38 -7.67
CA GLN A 150 -9.67 -7.83 -6.33
C GLN A 150 -8.40 -7.71 -5.49
N ASP A 151 -7.28 -8.31 -5.93
CA ASP A 151 -6.00 -8.16 -5.27
C ASP A 151 -5.22 -6.97 -5.85
N ASN A 152 -4.44 -6.36 -4.99
CA ASN A 152 -3.40 -5.42 -5.39
C ASN A 152 -2.06 -5.75 -4.70
N GLY A 153 -1.02 -5.00 -5.00
CA GLY A 153 0.30 -5.25 -4.47
C GLY A 153 1.24 -4.08 -4.63
N TYR A 154 2.36 -4.17 -3.92
CA TYR A 154 3.37 -3.12 -3.82
C TYR A 154 4.76 -3.73 -3.82
N LYS A 155 5.55 -3.43 -4.85
CA LYS A 155 6.91 -3.95 -5.04
C LYS A 155 7.90 -2.80 -4.99
N VAL A 156 9.08 -3.08 -4.44
CA VAL A 156 10.24 -2.20 -4.38
C VAL A 156 11.40 -2.95 -5.02
#